data_AF-A0A6I6DQ21-F1
#
_entry.id   AF-A0A6I6DQ21-F1
#
_cell.length_a   1.000
_cell.length_b   1.000
_cell.length_c   1.000
_cell.angle_alpha   90.00
_cell.angle_beta   90.00
_cell.angle_gamma   90.00
#
_symmetry.space_group_name_H-M   'P 1'
#
loop_
_entity.id
_entity.type
_entity.pdbx_description
1 polymer ?
#
loop_
_entity_poly.entity_id
_entity_poly.type
_entity_poly.pdbx_seq_one_letter_code
_entity_poly.pdbx_strand_id
1 'polypeptide(L)'
;MKNLIAELLLKLAQKEEESKELVAQVEALEIVVTALLRQMAQSEQQALIDSVEGALDEARPDTQVSEQDREMLQQYVKKLLRHPRN
;
A
#
# COMPACT_ATOMS: atom_id res chain seq x y z
N MET A 1 -9.32 -38.13 -0.98
CA MET A 1 -8.65 -37.27 0.02
C MET A 1 -7.23 -36.83 -0.39
N LYS A 2 -6.36 -37.70 -0.91
CA LYS A 2 -4.99 -37.30 -1.35
C LYS A 2 -4.95 -36.21 -2.44
N ASN A 3 -5.90 -36.23 -3.39
CA ASN A 3 -5.96 -35.23 -4.46
C ASN A 3 -6.36 -33.83 -3.95
N LEU A 4 -7.15 -33.76 -2.88
CA LEU A 4 -7.58 -32.48 -2.32
C LEU A 4 -6.42 -31.75 -1.64
N ILE A 5 -5.54 -32.48 -0.94
CA ILE A 5 -4.36 -31.90 -0.31
C ILE A 5 -3.39 -31.38 -1.36
N ALA A 6 -3.16 -32.13 -2.44
CA ALA A 6 -2.30 -31.69 -3.55
C ALA A 6 -2.85 -30.43 -4.24
N GLU A 7 -4.16 -30.38 -4.47
CA GLU A 7 -4.82 -29.21 -5.06
C GLU A 7 -4.75 -27.98 -4.16
N LEU A 8 -4.91 -28.16 -2.84
CA LEU A 8 -4.78 -27.07 -1.86
C LEU A 8 -3.33 -26.55 -1.78
N LEU A 9 -2.34 -27.43 -1.80
CA LEU A 9 -0.93 -27.04 -1.81
C LEU A 9 -0.56 -26.26 -3.08
N LEU A 10 -1.09 -26.68 -4.24
CA LEU A 10 -0.89 -25.95 -5.50
C LEU A 10 -1.52 -24.54 -5.44
N LYS A 11 -2.75 -24.44 -4.94
CA LYS A 11 -3.44 -23.15 -4.76
C LYS A 11 -2.71 -22.23 -3.76
N LEU A 12 -2.15 -22.78 -2.70
CA LEU A 12 -1.33 -22.02 -1.75
C LEU A 12 -0.06 -21.49 -2.40
N ALA A 13 0.66 -22.32 -3.17
CA ALA A 13 1.86 -21.90 -3.88
C ALA A 13 1.58 -20.79 -4.92
N GLN A 14 0.46 -20.89 -5.64
CA GLN A 14 0.01 -19.84 -6.57
C GLN A 14 -0.26 -18.51 -5.85
N LYS A 15 -1.00 -18.56 -4.73
CA LYS A 15 -1.28 -17.36 -3.92
C LYS A 15 -0.02 -16.75 -3.31
N GLU A 16 0.95 -17.55 -2.89
CA GLU A 16 2.24 -17.05 -2.42
C GLU A 16 2.98 -16.30 -3.52
N GLU A 17 2.97 -16.81 -4.75
CA GLU A 17 3.64 -16.15 -5.88
C GLU A 17 2.94 -14.83 -6.26
N GLU A 18 1.61 -14.84 -6.37
CA GLU A 18 0.80 -13.63 -6.57
C GLU A 18 1.08 -12.58 -5.48
N SER A 19 1.18 -13.03 -4.22
CA SER A 19 1.50 -12.14 -3.09
C SER A 19 2.91 -11.54 -3.20
N LYS A 20 3.91 -12.30 -3.67
CA LYS A 20 5.27 -11.77 -3.87
C LYS A 20 5.31 -10.75 -4.99
N GLU A 21 4.59 -11.00 -6.08
CA GLU A 21 4.50 -10.05 -7.20
C GLU A 21 3.88 -8.73 -6.74
N LEU A 22 2.77 -8.78 -5.98
CA LEU A 22 2.15 -7.59 -5.40
C LEU A 22 3.10 -6.84 -4.46
N VAL A 23 3.84 -7.54 -3.61
CA VAL A 23 4.84 -6.92 -2.72
C VAL A 23 5.91 -6.20 -3.55
N ALA A 24 6.46 -6.83 -4.59
CA ALA A 24 7.45 -6.21 -5.45
C ALA A 24 6.92 -4.97 -6.17
N GLN A 25 5.66 -5.00 -6.66
CA GLN A 25 5.02 -3.85 -7.28
C GLN A 25 4.85 -2.69 -6.29
N VAL A 26 4.41 -2.96 -5.06
CA VAL A 26 4.25 -1.94 -4.01
C VAL A 26 5.61 -1.33 -3.64
N GLU A 27 6.66 -2.15 -3.51
CA GLU A 27 8.01 -1.65 -3.23
C GLU A 27 8.55 -0.76 -4.36
N ALA A 28 8.32 -1.14 -5.62
CA ALA A 28 8.72 -0.32 -6.77
C ALA A 28 8.01 1.05 -6.77
N LEU A 29 6.72 1.08 -6.46
CA LEU A 29 5.96 2.32 -6.32
C LEU A 29 6.46 3.18 -5.16
N GLU A 30 6.78 2.58 -4.02
CA GLU A 30 7.36 3.28 -2.88
C GLU A 30 8.68 3.98 -3.26
N ILE A 31 9.54 3.31 -4.02
CA ILE A 31 10.82 3.89 -4.49
C ILE A 31 10.55 5.11 -5.39
N VAL A 32 9.64 4.98 -6.36
CA VAL A 32 9.31 6.08 -7.27
C VAL A 32 8.72 7.26 -6.52
N VAL A 33 7.76 7.04 -5.63
CA VAL A 33 7.15 8.10 -4.81
C VAL A 33 8.18 8.78 -3.93
N THR A 34 9.06 8.01 -3.28
CA THR A 34 10.15 8.54 -2.46
C THR A 34 11.08 9.45 -3.28
N ALA A 35 11.45 9.04 -4.49
CA ALA A 35 12.29 9.85 -5.38
C ALA A 35 11.59 11.17 -5.78
N LEU A 36 10.29 11.12 -6.08
CA LEU A 36 9.50 12.30 -6.40
C LEU A 36 9.43 13.26 -5.20
N LEU A 37 9.10 12.77 -4.00
CA LEU A 37 9.00 13.59 -2.78
C LEU A 37 10.31 14.31 -2.46
N ARG A 38 11.47 13.65 -2.66
CA ARG A 38 12.79 14.23 -2.42
C ARG A 38 13.16 15.36 -3.38
N GLN A 39 12.58 15.36 -4.57
CA GLN A 39 12.84 16.38 -5.59
C GLN A 39 11.97 17.64 -5.40
N MET A 40 10.92 17.55 -4.57
CA MET A 40 9.98 18.63 -4.31
C MET A 40 10.55 19.67 -3.34
N ALA A 41 10.11 20.92 -3.48
CA ALA A 41 10.35 21.91 -2.44
C ALA A 41 9.55 21.56 -1.18
N GLN A 42 10.05 21.93 0.01
CA GLN A 42 9.40 21.59 1.28
C GLN A 42 7.94 22.07 1.37
N SER A 43 7.63 23.24 0.80
CA SER A 43 6.26 23.78 0.76
C SER A 43 5.34 22.95 -0.15
N GLU A 44 5.85 22.45 -1.27
CA GLU A 44 5.09 21.61 -2.19
C GLU A 44 4.87 20.22 -1.58
N GLN A 45 5.88 19.69 -0.90
CA GLN A 45 5.78 18.42 -0.17
C GLN A 45 4.71 18.52 0.93
N GLN A 46 4.69 19.60 1.70
CA GLN A 46 3.66 19.80 2.73
C GLN A 46 2.25 19.93 2.14
N ALA A 47 2.10 20.71 1.05
CA ALA A 47 0.81 20.84 0.37
C ALA A 47 0.30 19.50 -0.18
N LEU A 48 1.21 18.65 -0.69
CA LEU A 48 0.88 17.30 -1.13
C LEU A 48 0.45 16.42 0.05
N ILE A 49 1.18 16.47 1.17
CA ILE A 49 0.82 15.73 2.40
C ILE A 49 -0.60 16.10 2.84
N ASP A 50 -0.89 17.39 2.97
CA ASP A 50 -2.19 17.87 3.44
C ASP A 50 -3.33 17.48 2.48
N SER A 51 -3.07 17.55 1.17
CA SER A 51 -4.02 17.14 0.14
C SER A 51 -4.33 15.63 0.21
N VAL A 52 -3.31 14.79 0.36
CA VAL A 52 -3.49 13.33 0.46
C VAL A 52 -4.16 12.94 1.79
N GLU A 53 -3.78 13.56 2.91
CA GLU A 53 -4.44 13.32 4.21
C GLU A 53 -5.92 13.71 4.14
N GLY A 54 -6.26 14.85 3.54
CA GLY A 54 -7.65 15.26 3.33
C GLY A 54 -8.43 14.28 2.46
N ALA A 55 -7.86 13.86 1.32
CA ALA A 55 -8.49 12.88 0.44
C ALA A 55 -8.71 11.51 1.12
N LEU A 56 -7.78 11.09 1.99
CA LEU A 56 -7.91 9.84 2.76
C LEU A 56 -9.00 9.90 3.83
N ASP A 57 -9.25 11.09 4.39
CA ASP A 57 -10.34 11.30 5.36
C ASP A 57 -11.70 11.42 4.66
N GLU A 58 -11.73 11.95 3.44
CA GLU A 58 -12.93 12.06 2.60
C GLU A 58 -13.34 10.76 1.90
N ALA A 59 -12.37 9.86 1.66
CA ALA A 59 -12.60 8.55 1.09
C ALA A 59 -13.46 7.69 2.04
N ARG A 60 -14.79 7.89 1.98
CA ARG A 60 -15.76 7.05 2.68
C ARG A 60 -15.65 5.61 2.17
N PRO A 61 -15.75 4.62 3.07
CA PRO A 61 -15.64 3.23 2.66
C PRO A 61 -16.81 2.87 1.74
N ASP A 62 -16.48 2.25 0.61
CA ASP A 62 -17.37 1.24 0.06
C ASP A 62 -17.53 0.15 1.12
N THR A 63 -18.74 -0.37 1.28
CA THR A 63 -19.19 -1.35 2.30
C THR A 63 -18.32 -2.62 2.44
N GLN A 64 -17.26 -2.78 1.65
CA GLN A 64 -16.42 -3.96 1.51
C GLN A 64 -15.08 -3.89 2.27
N VAL A 65 -14.62 -2.70 2.68
CA VAL A 65 -13.32 -2.56 3.38
C VAL A 65 -13.56 -2.45 4.88
N SER A 66 -12.84 -3.26 5.66
CA SER A 66 -12.92 -3.19 7.12
C SER A 66 -12.28 -1.88 7.63
N GLU A 67 -12.81 -1.33 8.74
CA GLU A 67 -12.19 -0.13 9.36
C GLU A 67 -10.73 -0.37 9.76
N GLN A 68 -10.38 -1.61 10.13
CA GLN A 68 -9.00 -1.98 10.47
C GLN A 68 -8.06 -1.88 9.26
N ASP A 69 -8.47 -2.39 8.09
CA ASP A 69 -7.67 -2.31 6.88
C ASP A 69 -7.53 -0.86 6.40
N ARG A 70 -8.56 -0.04 6.63
CA ARG A 70 -8.55 1.40 6.35
C ARG A 70 -7.54 2.14 7.22
N GLU A 71 -7.59 1.93 8.54
CA GLU A 71 -6.62 2.53 9.48
C GLU A 71 -5.19 2.12 9.12
N MET A 72 -4.98 0.85 8.79
CA MET A 72 -3.68 0.34 8.37
C MET A 72 -3.19 1.05 7.10
N LEU A 73 -4.04 1.16 6.06
CA LEU A 73 -3.70 1.87 4.82
C LEU A 73 -3.37 3.35 5.09
N GLN A 74 -4.21 4.05 5.87
CA GLN A 74 -3.97 5.45 6.21
C GLN A 74 -2.63 5.65 6.95
N GLN A 75 -2.30 4.76 7.88
CA GLN A 75 -1.02 4.80 8.60
C GLN A 75 0.17 4.58 7.66
N TYR A 76 0.08 3.63 6.72
CA TYR A 76 1.13 3.39 5.74
C TYR A 76 1.34 4.59 4.82
N VAL A 77 0.26 5.19 4.30
CA VAL A 77 0.37 6.38 3.43
C VAL A 77 0.97 7.55 4.21
N LYS A 78 0.52 7.81 5.44
CA LYS A 78 1.10 8.87 6.30
C LYS A 78 2.59 8.65 6.54
N LYS A 79 3.00 7.40 6.82
CA LYS A 79 4.41 7.05 7.02
C LYS A 79 5.24 7.30 5.76
N LEU A 80 4.75 6.89 4.59
CA LEU A 80 5.43 7.07 3.31
C LEU A 80 5.68 8.56 3.00
N LEU A 81 4.68 9.41 3.21
CA LEU A 81 4.77 10.82 2.85
C LEU A 81 5.59 11.64 3.85
N ARG A 82 5.49 11.35 5.15
CA ARG A 82 6.20 12.09 6.23
C ARG A 82 7.61 11.57 6.49
N HIS A 83 7.85 10.29 6.23
CA HIS A 83 9.13 9.63 6.42
C HIS A 83 9.48 8.75 5.22
N PRO A 84 9.73 9.35 4.03
CA PRO A 84 10.19 8.60 2.87
C PRO A 84 11.45 7.81 3.24
N ARG A 85 11.57 6.55 2.79
CA ARG A 85 12.75 5.71 3.03
C ARG A 85 14.03 6.48 2.66
N ASN A 86 15.12 6.27 3.41
CA ASN A 86 16.47 6.84 3.18
C ASN A 86 17.21 6.14 2.04
#